data_AF-A0A955G238-F1
#
_entry.id   AF-A0A955G238-F1
#
_cell.length_a   1.000
_cell.length_b   1.000
_cell.length_c   1.000
_cell.angle_alpha   90.00
_cell.angle_beta   90.00
_cell.angle_gamma   90.00
#
_symmetry.space_group_name_H-M   'P 1'
#
loop_
_entity.id
_entity.type
_entity.pdbx_description
1 polymer ?
#
loop_
_entity_poly.entity_id
_entity_poly.type
_entity_poly.pdbx_seq_one_letter_code
_entity_poly.pdbx_strand_id
1 'polypeptide(L)'
;GEMVQIGSNQSATSLLVTPNHRVVGLSATNRKWTECLADEYVATRIPVSTCAPDREEVDMTDEEIMLGAWCLTDSYRHPSREYWTFYQSGIKVERITSILDGMGLEYNKLTRIREIRQICGKELIETQPHFELRVASASSKIIDTIVNEKYVLPAWIYELSDRQLEVFIKEMQFTDGATTTKGVNSICIYCSSSLKDDLQMLLIQRGYSCSLKEYRPGHWRLNIVKGRTTVKVEKELVSRHQYKGKVWCLTVENGRFFAYRNGRPTLTGNSRLINTAVDKMPGLAGLSRAGETKPLLGIEYLCRFDDVNVTHIEDYPNGVHWANEGLRFIHGSAVSAAKGATSAKQLSLGVSTVAGHGHRAELVWDRRMTKDGALQIFAGSAGTLAKINGEIPSSKTGVNPSGGLPYRKGTETWQQGIMVIHYEHEGFNAYPHIVPINEGEAYLHGKRFQSSVDSNGCDL
;
A
#
# COMPACT_ATOMS: atom_id res chain seq x y z
N GLY A 1 9.72 -22.35 -12.92
CA GLY A 1 9.23 -21.08 -13.49
C GLY A 1 10.29 -20.03 -13.29
N GLU A 2 10.29 -18.97 -14.09
CA GLU A 2 11.24 -17.88 -13.93
C GLU A 2 10.74 -16.84 -12.91
N MET A 3 11.67 -16.22 -12.21
CA MET A 3 11.43 -15.05 -11.35
C MET A 3 12.41 -13.94 -11.70
N VAL A 4 11.95 -12.70 -11.54
CA VAL A 4 12.77 -11.49 -11.68
C VAL A 4 13.18 -11.05 -10.28
N GLN A 5 14.49 -10.94 -10.07
CA GLN A 5 15.05 -10.26 -8.91
C GLN A 5 15.24 -8.79 -9.24
N ILE A 6 14.88 -7.90 -8.32
CA ILE A 6 15.17 -6.46 -8.40
C ILE A 6 15.84 -6.09 -7.09
N GLY A 7 17.09 -5.64 -7.14
CA GLY A 7 17.93 -5.53 -5.95
C GLY A 7 18.65 -4.19 -5.79
N SER A 8 19.16 -3.99 -4.57
CA SER A 8 20.03 -2.89 -4.18
C SER A 8 21.23 -3.44 -3.40
N ASN A 9 22.45 -3.37 -3.93
CA ASN A 9 23.67 -3.78 -3.23
C ASN A 9 23.95 -2.86 -2.03
N GLN A 10 23.75 -1.55 -2.21
CA GLN A 10 24.01 -0.57 -1.16
C GLN A 10 23.17 -0.83 0.11
N SER A 11 21.92 -1.23 -0.06
CA SER A 11 21.02 -1.51 1.06
C SER A 11 20.87 -3.00 1.37
N ALA A 12 21.32 -3.88 0.48
CA ALA A 12 21.00 -5.32 0.40
C ALA A 12 19.48 -5.62 0.41
N THR A 13 18.68 -4.66 -0.07
CA THR A 13 17.23 -4.83 -0.31
C THR A 13 17.03 -5.59 -1.60
N SER A 14 16.11 -6.55 -1.64
CA SER A 14 15.70 -7.18 -2.89
C SER A 14 14.23 -7.57 -2.88
N LEU A 15 13.65 -7.58 -4.07
CA LEU A 15 12.39 -8.22 -4.42
C LEU A 15 12.71 -9.42 -5.32
N LEU A 16 11.97 -10.51 -5.14
CA LEU A 16 11.98 -11.64 -6.08
C LEU A 16 10.53 -11.99 -6.38
N VAL A 17 10.11 -11.75 -7.61
CA VAL A 17 8.71 -11.82 -8.01
C VAL A 17 8.58 -12.48 -9.38
N THR A 18 7.38 -12.88 -9.79
CA THR A 18 7.19 -13.39 -11.16
C THR A 18 7.34 -12.26 -12.18
N PRO A 19 7.72 -12.54 -13.44
CA PRO A 19 7.86 -11.51 -14.47
C PRO A 19 6.61 -10.61 -14.62
N ASN A 20 5.43 -11.19 -14.44
CA ASN A 20 4.13 -10.52 -14.57
C ASN A 20 3.63 -9.86 -13.27
N HIS A 21 4.43 -9.87 -12.20
CA HIS A 21 4.08 -9.22 -10.95
C HIS A 21 4.22 -7.70 -11.07
N ARG A 22 3.26 -6.95 -10.54
CA ARG A 22 3.35 -5.50 -10.55
C ARG A 22 4.32 -5.02 -9.48
N VAL A 23 5.24 -4.14 -9.87
CA VAL A 23 6.22 -3.53 -8.97
C VAL A 23 6.12 -2.01 -9.02
N VAL A 24 6.39 -1.39 -7.87
CA VAL A 24 6.41 0.07 -7.71
C VAL A 24 7.85 0.54 -7.75
N GLY A 25 8.12 1.60 -8.50
CA GLY A 25 9.44 2.20 -8.62
C GLY A 25 9.38 3.72 -8.65
N LEU A 26 10.54 4.37 -8.47
CA LEU A 26 10.71 5.81 -8.65
C LEU A 26 11.71 6.06 -9.78
N SER A 27 11.28 6.77 -10.81
CA SER A 27 12.16 7.15 -11.93
C SER A 27 13.18 8.20 -11.48
N ALA A 28 14.46 7.98 -11.80
CA ALA A 28 15.51 8.99 -11.54
C ALA A 28 15.30 10.24 -12.39
N THR A 29 14.82 10.10 -13.62
CA THR A 29 14.80 11.19 -14.61
C THR A 29 13.78 12.26 -14.27
N ASN A 30 12.58 11.86 -13.85
CA ASN A 30 11.47 12.78 -13.61
C ASN A 30 10.94 12.74 -12.17
N ARG A 31 11.54 11.92 -11.29
CA ARG A 31 11.15 11.75 -9.89
C ARG A 31 9.68 11.39 -9.70
N LYS A 32 9.07 10.75 -10.71
CA LYS A 32 7.68 10.25 -10.65
C LYS A 32 7.65 8.79 -10.24
N TRP A 33 6.65 8.46 -9.43
CA TRP A 33 6.30 7.08 -9.12
C TRP A 33 5.81 6.39 -10.39
N THR A 34 6.25 5.15 -10.57
CA THR A 34 5.90 4.30 -11.71
C THR A 34 5.42 2.94 -11.21
N GLU A 35 4.42 2.40 -11.88
CA GLU A 35 4.00 1.01 -11.74
C GLU A 35 4.22 0.31 -13.08
N CYS A 36 4.88 -0.84 -13.04
CA CYS A 36 5.17 -1.67 -14.22
C CYS A 36 5.17 -3.15 -13.84
N LEU A 37 5.22 -4.03 -14.83
CA LEU A 37 5.52 -5.43 -14.58
C LEU A 37 6.99 -5.58 -14.18
N ALA A 38 7.30 -6.59 -13.39
CA ALA A 38 8.67 -6.85 -12.93
C ALA A 38 9.64 -7.04 -14.11
N ASP A 39 9.17 -7.63 -15.21
CA ASP A 39 9.96 -7.83 -16.42
C ASP A 39 10.29 -6.53 -17.18
N GLU A 40 9.47 -5.51 -16.98
CA GLU A 40 9.59 -4.20 -17.63
C GLU A 40 10.21 -3.17 -16.68
N TYR A 41 10.84 -3.62 -15.58
CA TYR A 41 11.30 -2.72 -14.54
C TYR A 41 12.44 -1.83 -15.02
N VAL A 42 12.12 -0.58 -15.31
CA VAL A 42 13.06 0.46 -15.77
C VAL A 42 13.37 1.52 -14.72
N ALA A 43 12.68 1.49 -13.58
CA ALA A 43 12.91 2.46 -12.51
C ALA A 43 14.26 2.22 -11.84
N THR A 44 14.88 3.30 -11.36
CA THR A 44 16.23 3.25 -10.78
C THR A 44 16.20 3.13 -9.25
N ARG A 45 15.01 3.10 -8.65
CA ARG A 45 14.84 3.05 -7.19
C ARG A 45 13.57 2.30 -6.79
N ILE A 46 13.67 1.48 -5.76
CA ILE A 46 12.53 0.80 -5.12
C ILE A 46 12.11 1.54 -3.82
N PRO A 47 10.80 1.64 -3.52
CA PRO A 47 10.31 2.20 -2.27
C PRO A 47 10.49 1.23 -1.08
N VAL A 48 11.02 1.75 0.03
CA VAL A 48 11.31 0.99 1.26
C VAL A 48 10.59 1.54 2.50
N SER A 49 10.00 2.73 2.37
CA SER A 49 9.06 3.30 3.35
C SER A 49 8.15 4.32 2.64
N THR A 50 7.02 4.63 3.27
CA THR A 50 6.12 5.72 2.89
C THR A 50 6.32 6.90 3.83
N CYS A 51 5.87 8.09 3.44
CA CYS A 51 5.80 9.26 4.32
C CYS A 51 4.32 9.62 4.47
N ALA A 52 3.61 8.91 5.34
CA ALA A 52 2.22 9.27 5.63
C ALA A 52 2.16 10.72 6.17
N PRO A 53 1.06 11.45 5.94
CA PRO A 53 0.85 12.74 6.58
C PRO A 53 1.01 12.64 8.10
N ASP A 54 1.52 13.72 8.69
CA ASP A 54 1.62 13.82 10.14
C ASP A 54 0.22 13.78 10.79
N ARG A 55 0.19 13.42 12.06
CA ARG A 55 -1.00 13.30 12.89
C ARG A 55 -1.05 14.41 13.93
N GLU A 56 -2.24 14.66 14.44
CA GLU A 56 -2.39 15.51 15.63
C GLU A 56 -1.70 14.86 16.83
N GLU A 57 -1.19 15.68 17.75
CA GLU A 57 -0.59 15.16 18.97
C GLU A 57 -1.67 14.49 19.83
N VAL A 58 -1.37 13.29 20.32
CA VAL A 58 -2.23 12.64 21.31
C VAL A 58 -2.04 13.33 22.66
N ASP A 59 -3.07 13.24 23.52
CA ASP A 59 -3.04 13.76 24.89
C ASP A 59 -2.16 12.87 25.79
N MET A 60 -0.85 12.93 25.54
CA MET A 60 0.19 12.27 26.32
C MET A 60 1.40 13.18 26.43
N THR A 61 1.89 13.31 27.65
CA THR A 61 3.13 13.99 27.97
C THR A 61 4.34 13.25 27.39
N ASP A 62 5.45 13.97 27.20
CA ASP A 62 6.69 13.34 26.76
C ASP A 62 7.19 12.33 27.80
N GLU A 63 6.97 12.57 29.10
CA GLU A 63 7.28 11.66 30.20
C GLU A 63 6.52 10.34 30.10
N GLU A 64 5.23 10.36 29.77
CA GLU A 64 4.43 9.14 29.56
C GLU A 64 4.94 8.35 28.35
N ILE A 65 5.25 9.05 27.25
CA ILE A 65 5.80 8.43 26.04
C ILE A 65 7.15 7.78 26.33
N MET A 66 8.03 8.49 27.05
CA MET A 66 9.33 8.00 27.47
C MET A 66 9.18 6.79 28.38
N LEU A 67 8.31 6.86 29.40
CA LEU A 67 8.06 5.74 30.31
C LEU A 67 7.51 4.52 29.57
N GLY A 68 6.68 4.72 28.54
CA GLY A 68 6.22 3.66 27.66
C GLY A 68 7.37 2.92 26.96
N ALA A 69 8.37 3.64 26.45
CA ALA A 69 9.58 3.04 25.86
C ALA A 69 10.36 2.20 26.88
N TRP A 70 10.55 2.70 28.11
CA TRP A 70 11.18 1.96 29.20
C TRP A 70 10.43 0.67 29.54
N CYS A 71 9.10 0.73 29.62
CA CYS A 71 8.27 -0.43 29.92
C CYS A 71 8.39 -1.52 28.85
N LEU A 72 8.50 -1.15 27.57
CA LEU A 72 8.61 -2.09 26.46
C LEU A 72 10.01 -2.74 26.32
N THR A 73 11.04 -2.15 26.92
CA THR A 73 12.44 -2.56 26.76
C THR A 73 13.02 -3.07 28.07
N ASP A 74 13.43 -2.14 28.92
CA ASP A 74 14.39 -2.32 30.01
C ASP A 74 13.70 -2.42 31.39
N SER A 75 12.62 -3.21 31.45
CA SER A 75 11.74 -3.36 32.62
C SER A 75 11.38 -4.81 32.94
N TYR A 76 10.73 -5.04 34.07
CA TYR A 76 10.07 -6.29 34.42
C TYR A 76 8.72 -6.00 35.07
N ARG A 77 7.65 -6.54 34.51
CA ARG A 77 6.31 -6.52 35.10
C ARG A 77 6.05 -7.82 35.85
N HIS A 78 5.84 -7.75 37.16
CA HIS A 78 5.60 -8.96 37.96
C HIS A 78 4.17 -9.49 37.72
N PRO A 79 3.99 -10.75 37.27
CA PRO A 79 2.69 -11.26 36.82
C PRO A 79 1.63 -11.36 37.93
N SER A 80 2.02 -11.67 39.17
CA SER A 80 1.06 -11.85 40.29
C SER A 80 1.05 -10.75 41.35
N ARG A 81 2.01 -9.83 41.33
CA ARG A 81 2.14 -8.76 42.33
C ARG A 81 1.94 -7.38 41.72
N GLU A 82 1.67 -7.34 40.42
CA GLU A 82 1.24 -6.19 39.61
C GLU A 82 2.17 -4.97 39.61
N TYR A 83 3.38 -5.04 40.20
CA TYR A 83 4.33 -3.94 40.18
C TYR A 83 5.30 -3.99 39.01
N TRP A 84 5.74 -2.80 38.58
CA TRP A 84 6.84 -2.63 37.63
C TRP A 84 8.19 -2.53 38.34
N THR A 85 9.22 -3.08 37.72
CA THR A 85 10.60 -2.97 38.19
C THR A 85 11.54 -2.62 37.05
N PHE A 86 12.40 -1.64 37.28
CA PHE A 86 13.45 -1.25 36.34
C PHE A 86 14.81 -1.62 36.92
N TYR A 87 15.64 -2.25 36.10
CA TYR A 87 16.95 -2.79 36.48
C TYR A 87 18.03 -2.07 35.68
N GLN A 88 18.75 -1.13 36.30
CA GLN A 88 19.64 -0.22 35.57
C GLN A 88 20.93 0.14 36.30
N SER A 89 21.92 0.66 35.57
CA SER A 89 23.17 1.22 36.12
C SER A 89 23.60 2.49 35.37
N GLY A 90 24.42 3.33 36.01
CA GLY A 90 24.94 4.56 35.43
C GLY A 90 23.87 5.59 35.05
N ILE A 91 24.09 6.32 33.95
CA ILE A 91 23.22 7.40 33.46
C ILE A 91 21.77 6.97 33.23
N LYS A 92 21.54 5.68 32.92
CA LYS A 92 20.21 5.14 32.70
C LYS A 92 19.33 5.19 33.95
N VAL A 93 19.93 5.00 35.13
CA VAL A 93 19.22 5.08 36.42
C VAL A 93 18.75 6.50 36.67
N GLU A 94 19.60 7.48 36.42
CA GLU A 94 19.26 8.91 36.56
C GLU A 94 18.12 9.29 35.63
N ARG A 95 18.17 8.82 34.37
CA ARG A 95 17.11 9.07 33.38
C ARG A 95 15.76 8.51 33.83
N ILE A 96 15.65 7.23 34.16
CA ILE A 96 14.37 6.64 34.60
C ILE A 96 13.90 7.23 35.93
N THR A 97 14.82 7.56 36.86
CA THR A 97 14.46 8.22 38.13
C THR A 97 13.82 9.58 37.85
N SER A 98 14.40 10.38 36.96
CA SER A 98 13.85 11.70 36.60
C SER A 98 12.45 11.62 35.98
N ILE A 99 12.16 10.57 35.20
CA ILE A 99 10.83 10.32 34.63
C ILE A 99 9.85 9.95 35.73
N LEU A 100 10.21 9.01 36.61
CA LEU A 100 9.33 8.59 37.71
C LEU A 100 9.05 9.76 38.68
N ASP A 101 10.07 10.52 39.07
CA ASP A 101 9.94 11.68 39.96
C ASP A 101 9.10 12.79 39.31
N GLY A 102 9.34 13.08 38.02
CA GLY A 102 8.60 14.09 37.25
C GLY A 102 7.11 13.77 37.10
N MET A 103 6.78 12.48 37.04
CA MET A 103 5.39 12.00 37.03
C MET A 103 4.80 11.81 38.44
N GLY A 104 5.57 12.05 39.50
CA GLY A 104 5.13 11.81 40.88
C GLY A 104 4.85 10.34 41.21
N LEU A 105 5.53 9.42 40.53
CA LEU A 105 5.37 7.97 40.73
C LEU A 105 6.26 7.50 41.89
N GLU A 106 5.65 6.88 42.90
CA GLU A 106 6.38 6.36 44.04
C GLU A 106 7.12 5.06 43.69
N TYR A 107 8.37 4.93 44.12
CA TYR A 107 9.17 3.71 43.97
C TYR A 107 10.18 3.54 45.10
N ASN A 108 10.62 2.30 45.30
CA ASN A 108 11.73 1.95 46.18
C ASN A 108 12.98 1.71 45.35
N LYS A 109 14.09 2.38 45.70
CA LYS A 109 15.40 2.21 45.07
C LYS A 109 16.30 1.32 45.93
N LEU A 110 16.72 0.19 45.38
CA LEU A 110 17.65 -0.74 46.01
C LEU A 110 18.96 -0.78 45.23
N THR A 111 20.07 -0.58 45.94
CA THR A 111 21.41 -0.75 45.36
C THR A 111 21.87 -2.18 45.54
N ARG A 112 22.30 -2.81 44.44
CA ARG A 112 22.85 -4.16 44.40
C ARG A 112 24.30 -4.09 43.93
N ILE A 113 25.22 -4.41 44.82
CA ILE A 113 26.64 -4.59 44.49
C ILE A 113 26.83 -6.07 44.22
N ARG A 114 27.29 -6.42 43.02
CA ARG A 114 27.56 -7.81 42.62
C ARG A 114 29.04 -7.95 42.29
N GLU A 115 29.73 -8.88 42.92
CA GLU A 115 31.12 -9.23 42.58
C GLU A 115 31.17 -10.13 41.33
N ILE A 116 30.74 -9.59 40.20
CA ILE A 116 30.79 -10.31 38.93
C ILE A 116 32.18 -10.09 38.32
N ARG A 117 32.94 -11.16 38.10
CA ARG A 117 34.26 -11.09 37.46
C ARG A 117 34.22 -11.41 35.96
N GLN A 118 33.14 -12.04 35.49
CA GLN A 118 33.02 -12.51 34.10
C GLN A 118 31.56 -12.51 33.62
N ILE A 119 31.30 -12.06 32.38
CA ILE A 119 30.00 -12.18 31.70
C ILE A 119 30.21 -12.85 30.34
N CYS A 120 29.44 -13.92 30.07
CA CYS A 120 29.51 -14.68 28.81
C CYS A 120 30.95 -15.04 28.37
N GLY A 121 31.79 -15.46 29.33
CA GLY A 121 33.17 -15.85 29.04
C GLY A 121 34.18 -14.69 28.96
N LYS A 122 33.74 -13.43 29.07
CA LYS A 122 34.64 -12.26 29.06
C LYS A 122 34.85 -11.69 30.46
N GLU A 123 36.11 -11.46 30.83
CA GLU A 123 36.46 -10.78 32.07
C GLU A 123 35.99 -9.31 32.05
N LEU A 124 35.45 -8.86 33.17
CA LEU A 124 34.99 -7.49 33.34
C LEU A 124 36.14 -6.60 33.82
N ILE A 125 36.33 -5.47 33.15
CA ILE A 125 37.34 -4.45 33.51
C ILE A 125 36.88 -3.67 34.75
N GLU A 126 35.58 -3.41 34.87
CA GLU A 126 34.97 -2.68 35.98
C GLU A 126 33.55 -3.19 36.21
N THR A 127 33.08 -3.12 37.47
CA THR A 127 31.70 -3.42 37.83
C THR A 127 31.01 -2.16 38.34
N GLN A 128 29.93 -1.75 37.68
CA GLN A 128 29.13 -0.62 38.16
C GLN A 128 28.07 -1.09 39.16
N PRO A 129 27.71 -0.27 40.16
CA PRO A 129 26.56 -0.54 41.02
C PRO A 129 25.29 -0.71 40.17
N HIS A 130 24.54 -1.77 40.45
CA HIS A 130 23.29 -2.04 39.78
C HIS A 130 22.13 -1.60 40.68
N PHE A 131 21.17 -0.89 40.15
CA PHE A 131 20.00 -0.39 40.87
C PHE A 131 18.74 -1.14 40.45
N GLU A 132 17.91 -1.48 41.42
CA GLU A 132 16.55 -1.96 41.24
C GLU A 132 15.59 -0.86 41.69
N LEU A 133 14.76 -0.38 40.78
CA LEU A 133 13.71 0.60 41.04
C LEU A 133 12.37 -0.13 41.01
N ARG A 134 11.82 -0.44 42.18
CA ARG A 134 10.52 -1.12 42.30
C ARG A 134 9.43 -0.08 42.51
N VAL A 135 8.60 0.12 41.50
CA VAL A 135 7.47 1.05 41.54
C VAL A 135 6.42 0.54 42.53
N ALA A 136 5.87 1.44 43.34
CA ALA A 136 4.79 1.12 44.27
C ALA A 136 3.56 0.58 43.52
N SER A 137 2.71 -0.20 44.18
CA SER A 137 1.54 -0.82 43.53
C SER A 137 0.58 0.23 42.96
N ALA A 138 0.31 1.32 43.69
CA ALA A 138 -0.56 2.39 43.23
C ALA A 138 -0.01 3.07 41.95
N SER A 139 1.27 3.46 41.96
CA SER A 139 1.93 4.03 40.77
C SER A 139 2.06 3.03 39.63
N SER A 140 2.23 1.73 39.90
CA SER A 140 2.25 0.70 38.86
C SER A 140 0.92 0.60 38.12
N LYS A 141 -0.22 0.79 38.80
CA LYS A 141 -1.54 0.85 38.15
C LYS A 141 -1.68 2.06 37.22
N ILE A 142 -0.98 3.15 37.49
CA ILE A 142 -0.90 4.29 36.57
C ILE A 142 -0.10 3.89 35.33
N ILE A 143 1.06 3.25 35.51
CA ILE A 143 1.88 2.74 34.39
C ILE A 143 1.08 1.77 33.50
N ASP A 144 0.21 0.96 34.09
CA ASP A 144 -0.63 0.01 33.33
C ASP A 144 -1.61 0.69 32.36
N THR A 145 -1.97 1.95 32.62
CA THR A 145 -2.78 2.74 31.69
C THR A 145 -1.99 3.19 30.45
N ILE A 146 -0.65 3.22 30.55
CA ILE A 146 0.28 3.58 29.49
C ILE A 146 0.71 2.32 28.72
N VAL A 147 1.16 1.29 29.45
CA VAL A 147 1.59 0.00 28.88
C VAL A 147 1.00 -1.12 29.72
N ASN A 148 0.05 -1.84 29.15
CA ASN A 148 -0.60 -2.97 29.81
C ASN A 148 0.14 -4.30 29.57
N GLU A 149 0.81 -4.44 28.43
CA GLU A 149 1.49 -5.68 28.02
C GLU A 149 2.93 -5.43 27.59
N LYS A 150 3.85 -6.19 28.18
CA LYS A 150 5.26 -6.16 27.79
C LYS A 150 5.41 -6.85 26.43
N TYR A 151 6.05 -6.17 25.47
CA TYR A 151 6.34 -6.63 24.11
C TYR A 151 5.20 -6.51 23.07
N VAL A 152 4.11 -5.83 23.40
CA VAL A 152 3.07 -5.43 22.44
C VAL A 152 3.11 -3.91 22.33
N LEU A 153 3.09 -3.34 21.13
CA LEU A 153 2.96 -1.88 20.98
C LEU A 153 1.55 -1.46 21.38
N PRO A 154 1.37 -0.58 22.39
CA PRO A 154 0.06 0.00 22.70
C PRO A 154 -0.52 0.79 21.52
N ALA A 155 -1.84 0.83 21.45
CA ALA A 155 -2.58 1.51 20.37
C ALA A 155 -2.16 2.98 20.21
N TRP A 156 -1.96 3.71 21.31
CA TRP A 156 -1.56 5.12 21.29
C TRP A 156 -0.23 5.36 20.55
N ILE A 157 0.69 4.39 20.53
CA ILE A 157 1.95 4.50 19.77
C ILE A 157 1.68 4.60 18.26
N TYR A 158 0.66 3.88 17.79
CA TYR A 158 0.21 3.97 16.40
C TYR A 158 -0.55 5.25 16.09
N GLU A 159 -0.77 6.15 17.06
CA GLU A 159 -1.52 7.41 16.87
C GLU A 159 -0.62 8.64 17.01
N LEU A 160 0.55 8.51 17.64
CA LEU A 160 1.52 9.60 17.85
C LEU A 160 1.74 10.50 16.62
N SER A 161 1.91 11.80 16.86
CA SER A 161 2.48 12.73 15.87
C SER A 161 3.94 12.39 15.54
N ASP A 162 4.51 12.97 14.49
CA ASP A 162 5.90 12.76 14.09
C ASP A 162 6.86 13.23 15.21
N ARG A 163 6.50 14.30 15.94
CA ARG A 163 7.26 14.80 17.09
C ARG A 163 7.26 13.76 18.23
N GLN A 164 6.07 13.31 18.63
CA GLN A 164 5.91 12.35 19.73
C GLN A 164 6.56 11.00 19.39
N LEU A 165 6.43 10.54 18.14
CA LEU A 165 7.10 9.34 17.67
C LEU A 165 8.63 9.49 17.71
N GLU A 166 9.17 10.68 17.42
CA GLU A 166 10.60 10.94 17.57
C GLU A 166 11.06 10.90 19.04
N VAL A 167 10.25 11.38 19.99
CA VAL A 167 10.50 11.23 21.43
C VAL A 167 10.56 9.74 21.79
N PHE A 168 9.55 8.97 21.37
CA PHE A 168 9.48 7.53 21.61
C PHE A 168 10.72 6.78 21.05
N ILE A 169 11.09 7.02 19.79
CA ILE A 169 12.23 6.35 19.14
C ILE A 169 13.55 6.69 19.85
N LYS A 170 13.74 7.96 20.23
CA LYS A 170 14.96 8.39 20.94
C LYS A 170 15.07 7.73 22.31
N GLU A 171 13.96 7.62 23.04
CA GLU A 171 13.99 6.96 24.34
C GLU A 171 14.20 5.44 24.18
N MET A 172 13.57 4.79 23.20
CA MET A 172 13.85 3.39 22.85
C MET A 172 15.33 3.15 22.49
N GLN A 173 15.96 4.11 21.79
CA GLN A 173 17.40 4.06 21.50
C GLN A 173 18.24 4.23 22.77
N PHE A 174 17.82 5.10 23.69
CA PHE A 174 18.51 5.32 24.95
C PHE A 174 18.46 4.08 25.85
N THR A 175 17.33 3.36 25.85
CA THR A 175 17.17 2.12 26.63
C THR A 175 17.90 0.96 25.98
N ASP A 176 17.45 0.44 24.84
CA ASP A 176 17.98 -0.80 24.27
C ASP A 176 18.61 -0.56 22.89
N GLY A 177 19.31 0.57 22.72
CA GLY A 177 19.91 0.96 21.45
C GLY A 177 21.39 1.30 21.51
N ALA A 178 21.89 1.72 20.35
CA ALA A 178 23.25 2.22 20.21
C ALA A 178 23.29 3.40 19.23
N THR A 179 24.16 4.37 19.52
CA THR A 179 24.48 5.45 18.59
C THR A 179 25.51 4.95 17.59
N THR A 180 25.20 5.04 16.30
CA THR A 180 26.19 4.65 15.27
C THR A 180 27.26 5.73 15.13
N THR A 181 28.53 5.34 15.10
CA THR A 181 29.67 6.26 15.01
C THR A 181 29.85 6.95 13.66
N LYS A 182 29.11 6.52 12.61
CA LYS A 182 29.32 6.94 11.22
C LYS A 182 28.04 7.34 10.45
N GLY A 183 26.86 7.29 11.08
CA GLY A 183 25.58 7.49 10.40
C GLY A 183 24.82 8.70 10.93
N VAL A 184 24.65 9.73 10.08
CA VAL A 184 23.70 10.82 10.34
C VAL A 184 22.28 10.27 10.21
N ASN A 185 21.40 10.56 11.17
CA ASN A 185 20.00 10.09 11.19
C ASN A 185 19.83 8.56 11.21
N SER A 186 20.83 7.83 11.70
CA SER A 186 20.81 6.38 11.83
C SER A 186 20.66 5.96 13.29
N ILE A 187 19.63 5.17 13.57
CA ILE A 187 19.31 4.66 14.90
C ILE A 187 19.39 3.14 14.88
N CYS A 188 19.85 2.55 15.98
CA CYS A 188 19.94 1.12 16.17
C CYS A 188 19.23 0.76 17.47
N ILE A 189 18.26 -0.16 17.40
CA ILE A 189 17.52 -0.70 18.55
C ILE A 189 17.67 -2.23 18.53
N TYR A 190 17.99 -2.81 19.67
CA TYR A 190 18.03 -4.25 19.89
C TYR A 190 16.65 -4.73 20.36
N CYS A 191 16.20 -5.86 19.83
CA CYS A 191 14.91 -6.46 20.19
C CYS A 191 15.00 -7.99 20.12
N SER A 192 14.39 -8.69 21.07
CA SER A 192 14.28 -10.16 21.07
C SER A 192 12.85 -10.67 20.97
N SER A 193 11.86 -9.77 20.96
CA SER A 193 10.43 -10.10 20.92
C SER A 193 9.80 -9.84 19.56
N SER A 194 8.51 -10.19 19.42
CA SER A 194 7.67 -9.88 18.25
C SER A 194 7.52 -8.37 18.01
N LEU A 195 7.67 -7.55 19.06
CA LEU A 195 7.60 -6.08 19.01
C LEU A 195 8.40 -5.47 17.86
N LYS A 196 9.52 -6.08 17.48
CA LYS A 196 10.40 -5.64 16.40
C LYS A 196 9.68 -5.53 15.05
N ASP A 197 8.73 -6.42 14.77
CA ASP A 197 8.00 -6.46 13.50
C ASP A 197 6.95 -5.35 13.46
N ASP A 198 6.22 -5.17 14.56
CA ASP A 198 5.25 -4.08 14.74
C ASP A 198 5.92 -2.70 14.68
N LEU A 199 7.06 -2.56 15.37
CA LEU A 199 7.86 -1.34 15.34
C LEU A 199 8.39 -1.07 13.92
N GLN A 200 8.90 -2.08 13.22
CA GLN A 200 9.31 -1.92 11.84
C GLN A 200 8.15 -1.45 10.96
N MET A 201 6.97 -2.05 11.09
CA MET A 201 5.78 -1.70 10.32
C MET A 201 5.31 -0.26 10.57
N LEU A 202 5.27 0.17 11.84
CA LEU A 202 4.95 1.55 12.20
C LEU A 202 5.94 2.54 11.56
N LEU A 203 7.23 2.27 11.71
CA LEU A 203 8.28 3.18 11.27
C LEU A 203 8.33 3.34 9.75
N ILE A 204 8.12 2.25 8.98
CA ILE A 204 8.07 2.35 7.51
C ILE A 204 6.85 3.11 7.00
N GLN A 205 5.79 3.24 7.78
CA GLN A 205 4.65 4.09 7.41
C GLN A 205 4.98 5.57 7.59
N ARG A 206 5.90 5.89 8.50
CA ARG A 206 6.23 7.24 9.00
C ARG A 206 7.56 7.80 8.47
N GLY A 207 8.00 7.37 7.29
CA GLY A 207 9.16 7.94 6.61
C GLY A 207 10.51 7.39 7.07
N TYR A 208 10.52 6.36 7.90
CA TYR A 208 11.74 5.70 8.34
C TYR A 208 11.96 4.42 7.54
N SER A 209 13.10 4.28 6.88
CA SER A 209 13.48 2.95 6.40
C SER A 209 14.01 2.11 7.55
N CYS A 210 13.65 0.83 7.56
CA CYS A 210 14.00 -0.10 8.62
C CYS A 210 14.55 -1.40 8.04
N SER A 211 15.69 -1.88 8.55
CA SER A 211 16.18 -3.22 8.26
C SER A 211 16.40 -4.01 9.56
N LEU A 212 15.90 -5.23 9.57
CA LEU A 212 16.01 -6.14 10.69
C LEU A 212 17.15 -7.14 10.42
N LYS A 213 18.08 -7.28 11.35
CA LYS A 213 19.20 -8.22 11.23
C LYS A 213 19.31 -9.05 12.51
N GLU A 214 19.19 -10.37 12.36
CA GLU A 214 19.53 -11.30 13.43
C GLU A 214 21.04 -11.32 13.60
N TYR A 215 21.54 -11.07 14.81
CA TYR A 215 22.97 -11.06 15.11
C TYR A 215 23.37 -12.21 16.03
N ARG A 216 22.40 -12.79 16.75
CA ARG A 216 22.50 -14.06 17.51
C ARG A 216 21.13 -14.74 17.45
N PRO A 217 21.04 -16.07 17.59
CA PRO A 217 19.77 -16.79 17.54
C PRO A 217 18.73 -16.16 18.49
N GLY A 218 17.59 -15.73 17.95
CA GLY A 218 16.51 -15.09 18.71
C GLY A 218 16.73 -13.61 19.08
N HIS A 219 17.86 -13.01 18.67
CA HIS A 219 18.19 -11.63 18.98
C HIS A 219 18.42 -10.81 17.70
N TRP A 220 17.63 -9.74 17.59
CA TRP A 220 17.54 -8.92 16.39
C TRP A 220 18.01 -7.50 16.65
N ARG A 221 18.46 -6.87 15.57
CA ARG A 221 18.86 -5.48 15.54
C ARG A 221 18.05 -4.77 14.46
N LEU A 222 17.23 -3.82 14.86
CA LEU A 222 16.47 -2.93 13.99
C LEU A 222 17.34 -1.70 13.67
N ASN A 223 17.72 -1.57 12.40
CA ASN A 223 18.48 -0.43 11.90
C ASN A 223 17.51 0.52 11.22
N ILE A 224 17.44 1.75 11.71
CA ILE A 224 16.43 2.75 11.34
C ILE A 224 17.15 3.94 10.70
N VAL A 225 16.66 4.44 9.57
CA VAL A 225 17.18 5.65 8.93
C VAL A 225 16.01 6.57 8.57
N LYS A 226 15.96 7.75 9.19
CA LYS A 226 14.92 8.77 8.97
C LYS A 226 15.04 9.40 7.57
N GLY A 227 13.92 9.57 6.87
CA GLY A 227 13.84 10.27 5.59
C GLY A 227 14.29 9.46 4.37
N ARG A 228 14.79 8.23 4.55
CA ARG A 228 15.13 7.34 3.44
C ARG A 228 13.90 6.55 3.01
N THR A 229 13.19 7.04 2.00
CA THR A 229 11.97 6.39 1.46
C THR A 229 12.21 5.43 0.31
N THR A 230 13.35 5.53 -0.34
CA THR A 230 13.72 4.70 -1.49
C THR A 230 15.18 4.30 -1.44
N VAL A 231 15.52 3.17 -2.06
CA VAL A 231 16.90 2.72 -2.27
C VAL A 231 17.18 2.59 -3.76
N LYS A 232 18.43 2.85 -4.16
CA LYS A 232 18.86 2.73 -5.55
C LYS A 232 18.86 1.26 -5.97
N VAL A 233 18.36 1.00 -7.17
CA VAL A 233 18.50 -0.30 -7.85
C VAL A 233 19.71 -0.22 -8.77
N GLU A 234 20.60 -1.20 -8.66
CA GLU A 234 21.67 -1.40 -9.62
C GLU A 234 21.21 -2.34 -10.75
N LYS A 235 21.50 -1.97 -12.01
CA LYS A 235 20.96 -2.68 -13.19
C LYS A 235 21.40 -4.14 -13.22
N GLU A 236 22.62 -4.42 -12.78
CA GLU A 236 23.19 -5.75 -12.67
C GLU A 236 22.45 -6.66 -11.66
N LEU A 237 21.65 -6.09 -10.76
CA LEU A 237 20.83 -6.84 -9.80
C LEU A 237 19.39 -7.02 -10.28
N VAL A 238 19.07 -6.56 -11.49
CA VAL A 238 17.85 -6.92 -12.20
C VAL A 238 18.16 -8.16 -13.02
N SER A 239 17.80 -9.34 -12.49
CA SER A 239 18.23 -10.62 -13.05
C SER A 239 17.13 -11.67 -12.99
N ARG A 240 17.15 -12.58 -13.97
CA ARG A 240 16.24 -13.75 -14.01
C ARG A 240 16.84 -14.91 -13.24
N HIS A 241 16.00 -15.60 -12.47
CA HIS A 241 16.35 -16.79 -11.73
C HIS A 241 15.35 -17.91 -12.00
N GLN A 242 15.86 -19.12 -12.21
CA GLN A 242 15.02 -20.31 -12.20
C GLN A 242 14.54 -20.58 -10.78
N TYR A 243 13.24 -20.80 -10.61
CA TYR A 243 12.61 -21.06 -9.34
C TYR A 243 11.72 -22.31 -9.41
N LYS A 244 11.90 -23.19 -8.42
CA LYS A 244 11.08 -24.38 -8.20
C LYS A 244 10.51 -24.34 -6.79
N GLY A 245 9.25 -23.99 -6.69
CA GLY A 245 8.55 -23.86 -5.41
C GLY A 245 7.16 -23.25 -5.60
N LYS A 246 6.40 -23.17 -4.49
CA LYS A 246 5.12 -22.46 -4.48
C LYS A 246 5.37 -20.97 -4.50
N VAL A 247 4.75 -20.29 -5.45
CA VAL A 247 4.64 -18.83 -5.47
C VAL A 247 3.19 -18.51 -5.11
N TRP A 248 2.93 -17.39 -4.45
CA TRP A 248 1.60 -16.89 -4.16
C TRP A 248 1.62 -15.35 -4.17
N CYS A 249 0.47 -14.73 -4.37
CA CYS A 249 0.31 -13.30 -4.28
C CYS A 249 -0.93 -12.99 -3.45
N LEU A 250 -0.87 -11.92 -2.67
CA LEU A 250 -1.99 -11.40 -1.91
C LEU A 250 -2.70 -10.30 -2.71
N THR A 251 -4.01 -10.20 -2.54
CA THR A 251 -4.81 -9.14 -3.16
C THR A 251 -5.30 -8.21 -2.06
N VAL A 252 -4.80 -6.98 -2.06
CA VAL A 252 -5.30 -5.88 -1.21
C VAL A 252 -6.05 -4.85 -2.04
N GLU A 253 -7.00 -4.15 -1.44
CA GLU A 253 -7.92 -3.20 -2.10
C GLU A 253 -7.19 -2.11 -2.90
N ASN A 254 -6.19 -1.45 -2.28
CA ASN A 254 -5.40 -0.40 -2.92
C ASN A 254 -4.35 -0.95 -3.92
N GLY A 255 -4.27 -2.27 -4.08
CA GLY A 255 -3.34 -2.95 -4.97
C GLY A 255 -1.87 -2.88 -4.60
N ARG A 256 -1.51 -2.36 -3.41
CA ARG A 256 -0.12 -2.05 -3.01
C ARG A 256 0.14 -2.48 -1.58
N PHE A 257 1.23 -3.19 -1.35
CA PHE A 257 1.58 -3.72 -0.04
C PHE A 257 3.09 -3.81 0.12
N PHE A 258 3.55 -3.85 1.36
CA PHE A 258 4.95 -4.13 1.66
C PHE A 258 5.18 -5.65 1.63
N ALA A 259 6.11 -6.08 0.77
CA ALA A 259 6.64 -7.43 0.79
C ALA A 259 7.94 -7.45 1.58
N TYR A 260 8.10 -8.46 2.44
CA TYR A 260 9.24 -8.60 3.32
C TYR A 260 10.20 -9.67 2.81
N ARG A 261 11.48 -9.33 2.68
CA ARG A 261 12.54 -10.28 2.32
C ARG A 261 13.83 -9.96 3.07
N ASN A 262 14.42 -10.95 3.72
CA ASN A 262 15.72 -10.84 4.41
C ASN A 262 15.82 -9.62 5.34
N GLY A 263 14.81 -9.41 6.18
CA GLY A 263 14.85 -8.30 7.13
C GLY A 263 14.33 -6.97 6.61
N ARG A 264 13.96 -6.89 5.32
CA ARG A 264 13.79 -5.62 4.60
C ARG A 264 12.44 -5.54 3.90
N PRO A 265 11.60 -4.56 4.24
CA PRO A 265 10.34 -4.31 3.55
C PRO A 265 10.58 -3.53 2.25
N THR A 266 9.85 -3.90 1.21
CA THR A 266 9.80 -3.17 -0.07
C THR A 266 8.36 -3.06 -0.53
N LEU A 267 7.93 -1.90 -0.98
CA LEU A 267 6.58 -1.69 -1.49
C LEU A 267 6.45 -2.31 -2.91
N THR A 268 5.44 -3.15 -3.11
CA THR A 268 5.12 -3.83 -4.37
C THR A 268 3.60 -3.85 -4.62
N GLY A 269 3.13 -4.44 -5.72
CA GLY A 269 1.70 -4.48 -6.09
C GLY A 269 1.09 -5.89 -6.23
N ASN A 270 -0.23 -5.96 -6.44
CA ASN A 270 -0.95 -7.23 -6.64
C ASN A 270 -0.63 -7.88 -8.01
N SER A 271 -0.75 -9.22 -8.06
CA SER A 271 -0.91 -10.00 -9.29
C SER A 271 -2.41 -10.18 -9.60
N ARG A 272 -2.84 -10.11 -10.88
CA ARG A 272 -4.26 -10.28 -11.28
C ARG A 272 -4.70 -11.76 -11.20
N LEU A 273 -6.00 -12.04 -11.04
CA LEU A 273 -6.55 -13.41 -10.91
C LEU A 273 -6.23 -14.31 -12.12
N ILE A 274 -6.50 -13.85 -13.35
CA ILE A 274 -6.18 -14.61 -14.57
C ILE A 274 -4.67 -14.85 -14.69
N ASN A 275 -3.86 -13.84 -14.35
CA ASN A 275 -2.41 -13.94 -14.33
C ASN A 275 -1.94 -14.92 -13.24
N THR A 276 -2.66 -15.00 -12.13
CA THR A 276 -2.38 -15.94 -11.05
C THR A 276 -2.75 -17.36 -11.43
N ALA A 277 -3.89 -17.58 -12.10
CA ALA A 277 -4.27 -18.90 -12.62
C ALA A 277 -3.25 -19.39 -13.66
N VAL A 278 -2.89 -18.54 -14.64
CA VAL A 278 -1.85 -18.81 -15.66
C VAL A 278 -0.49 -19.09 -15.00
N ASP A 279 -0.08 -18.28 -14.00
CA ASP A 279 1.22 -18.42 -13.33
C ASP A 279 1.30 -19.65 -12.40
N LYS A 280 0.18 -20.14 -11.85
CA LYS A 280 0.17 -21.19 -10.80
C LYS A 280 -0.22 -22.55 -11.32
N MET A 281 -1.11 -22.58 -12.31
CA MET A 281 -1.66 -23.78 -12.92
C MET A 281 -1.84 -23.51 -14.42
N PRO A 282 -0.75 -23.47 -15.20
CA PRO A 282 -0.82 -23.11 -16.62
C PRO A 282 -1.74 -24.04 -17.42
N GLY A 283 -1.96 -25.29 -16.97
CA GLY A 283 -2.94 -26.19 -17.58
C GLY A 283 -4.42 -25.81 -17.37
N LEU A 284 -4.72 -24.84 -16.51
CA LEU A 284 -6.05 -24.22 -16.41
C LEU A 284 -6.24 -23.07 -17.40
N ALA A 285 -5.14 -22.46 -17.88
CA ALA A 285 -5.23 -21.43 -18.90
C ALA A 285 -5.69 -22.06 -20.22
N GLY A 286 -6.78 -21.55 -20.78
CA GLY A 286 -7.38 -22.12 -21.99
C GLY A 286 -8.09 -23.46 -21.78
N LEU A 287 -8.15 -23.99 -20.54
CA LEU A 287 -8.93 -25.19 -20.25
C LEU A 287 -10.41 -24.90 -20.55
N SER A 288 -10.96 -25.67 -21.47
CA SER A 288 -12.33 -25.51 -21.99
C SER A 288 -13.06 -26.84 -21.87
N ARG A 289 -14.41 -26.82 -21.91
CA ARG A 289 -15.18 -28.07 -21.99
C ARG A 289 -14.92 -28.77 -23.32
N ALA A 290 -15.10 -30.10 -23.35
CA ALA A 290 -14.96 -30.86 -24.58
C ALA A 290 -15.94 -30.35 -25.65
N GLY A 291 -15.41 -29.92 -26.80
CA GLY A 291 -16.20 -29.35 -27.89
C GLY A 291 -16.40 -27.83 -27.81
N GLU A 292 -15.94 -27.17 -26.75
CA GLU A 292 -16.02 -25.71 -26.59
C GLU A 292 -14.64 -25.06 -26.76
N THR A 293 -14.62 -23.85 -27.32
CA THR A 293 -13.41 -23.04 -27.51
C THR A 293 -13.21 -22.00 -26.40
N LYS A 294 -14.20 -21.79 -25.53
CA LYS A 294 -14.19 -20.76 -24.49
C LYS A 294 -13.53 -21.28 -23.20
N PRO A 295 -12.53 -20.56 -22.64
CA PRO A 295 -11.87 -20.97 -21.41
C PRO A 295 -12.81 -20.92 -20.20
N LEU A 296 -12.79 -21.97 -19.36
CA LEU A 296 -13.57 -22.10 -18.12
C LEU A 296 -13.36 -20.94 -17.12
N LEU A 297 -12.15 -20.37 -17.11
CA LEU A 297 -11.78 -19.25 -16.23
C LEU A 297 -11.85 -17.88 -16.92
N GLY A 298 -12.36 -17.83 -18.15
CA GLY A 298 -12.66 -16.58 -18.83
C GLY A 298 -13.83 -15.87 -18.17
N ILE A 299 -13.79 -14.53 -18.11
CA ILE A 299 -14.89 -13.75 -17.53
C ILE A 299 -16.21 -13.98 -18.28
N GLU A 300 -16.14 -14.18 -19.59
CA GLU A 300 -17.28 -14.52 -20.44
C GLU A 300 -17.99 -15.80 -19.99
N TYR A 301 -17.21 -16.85 -19.70
CA TYR A 301 -17.73 -18.13 -19.26
C TYR A 301 -18.26 -18.05 -17.82
N LEU A 302 -17.52 -17.41 -16.91
CA LEU A 302 -17.91 -17.28 -15.50
C LEU A 302 -19.16 -16.42 -15.30
N CYS A 303 -19.31 -15.37 -16.11
CA CYS A 303 -20.47 -14.48 -16.07
C CYS A 303 -21.57 -14.89 -17.05
N ARG A 304 -21.44 -16.06 -17.72
CA ARG A 304 -22.45 -16.64 -18.61
C ARG A 304 -22.95 -15.67 -19.69
N PHE A 305 -22.03 -14.96 -20.34
CA PHE A 305 -22.39 -13.92 -21.32
C PHE A 305 -23.23 -14.44 -22.50
N ASP A 306 -23.08 -15.71 -22.87
CA ASP A 306 -23.92 -16.36 -23.89
C ASP A 306 -25.41 -16.34 -23.53
N ASP A 307 -25.76 -16.52 -22.26
CA ASP A 307 -27.15 -16.54 -21.80
C ASP A 307 -27.80 -15.16 -21.85
N VAL A 308 -26.98 -14.11 -21.85
CA VAL A 308 -27.41 -12.70 -21.89
C VAL A 308 -27.04 -12.02 -23.21
N ASN A 309 -26.62 -12.79 -24.22
CA ASN A 309 -26.25 -12.32 -25.55
C ASN A 309 -25.22 -11.17 -25.54
N VAL A 310 -24.19 -11.29 -24.70
CA VAL A 310 -23.08 -10.34 -24.60
C VAL A 310 -21.85 -10.91 -25.31
N THR A 311 -21.30 -10.18 -26.28
CA THR A 311 -20.00 -10.53 -26.89
C THR A 311 -18.87 -9.89 -26.10
N HIS A 312 -17.98 -10.70 -25.52
CA HIS A 312 -16.78 -10.21 -24.85
C HIS A 312 -15.68 -9.90 -25.88
N ILE A 313 -15.03 -8.74 -25.73
CA ILE A 313 -13.85 -8.37 -26.51
C ILE A 313 -12.63 -8.53 -25.60
N GLU A 314 -11.72 -9.43 -25.99
CA GLU A 314 -10.53 -9.76 -25.21
C GLU A 314 -9.42 -8.69 -25.31
N ASP A 315 -8.23 -8.99 -24.77
CA ASP A 315 -7.03 -8.14 -24.80
C ASP A 315 -7.07 -6.86 -23.96
N TYR A 316 -7.85 -6.80 -22.88
CA TYR A 316 -7.82 -5.65 -21.97
C TYR A 316 -6.39 -5.30 -21.46
N PRO A 317 -5.96 -4.03 -21.50
CA PRO A 317 -6.71 -2.82 -21.92
C PRO A 317 -6.52 -2.44 -23.41
N ASN A 318 -5.77 -3.24 -24.17
CA ASN A 318 -5.35 -2.98 -25.54
C ASN A 318 -6.37 -3.42 -26.60
N GLY A 319 -7.40 -4.17 -26.20
CA GLY A 319 -8.48 -4.60 -27.07
C GLY A 319 -9.14 -3.42 -27.79
N VAL A 320 -9.38 -3.61 -29.08
CA VAL A 320 -10.08 -2.66 -29.95
C VAL A 320 -11.19 -3.41 -30.66
N HIS A 321 -12.41 -2.90 -30.56
CA HIS A 321 -13.53 -3.38 -31.36
C HIS A 321 -13.88 -2.36 -32.42
N TRP A 322 -13.98 -2.79 -33.67
CA TRP A 322 -14.42 -1.98 -34.80
C TRP A 322 -15.85 -2.34 -35.15
N ALA A 323 -16.75 -1.37 -35.12
CA ALA A 323 -18.14 -1.58 -35.52
C ALA A 323 -18.35 -1.36 -37.04
N ASN A 324 -17.50 -0.54 -37.66
CA ASN A 324 -17.36 -0.37 -39.10
C ASN A 324 -15.96 0.22 -39.41
N GLU A 325 -15.71 0.67 -40.64
CA GLU A 325 -14.43 1.24 -41.07
C GLU A 325 -14.07 2.59 -40.37
N GLY A 326 -15.07 3.28 -39.81
CA GLY A 326 -14.94 4.62 -39.24
C GLY A 326 -15.11 4.72 -37.72
N LEU A 327 -15.61 3.67 -37.04
CA LEU A 327 -15.97 3.66 -35.63
C LEU A 327 -15.29 2.52 -34.87
N ARG A 328 -14.56 2.90 -33.82
CA ARG A 328 -13.94 1.95 -32.89
C ARG A 328 -14.29 2.21 -31.43
N PHE A 329 -14.20 1.15 -30.64
CA PHE A 329 -14.36 1.12 -29.20
C PHE A 329 -13.06 0.63 -28.57
N ILE A 330 -12.60 1.35 -27.57
CA ILE A 330 -11.36 1.03 -26.83
C ILE A 330 -11.60 1.20 -25.33
N HIS A 331 -10.82 0.50 -24.52
CA HIS A 331 -10.69 0.93 -23.12
C HIS A 331 -9.94 2.27 -23.08
N GLY A 332 -8.75 2.33 -23.69
CA GLY A 332 -7.85 3.48 -23.68
C GLY A 332 -6.92 3.50 -22.44
N SER A 333 -5.77 4.15 -22.54
CA SER A 333 -4.72 4.12 -21.50
C SER A 333 -4.41 5.48 -20.86
N ALA A 334 -5.10 6.54 -21.28
CA ALA A 334 -4.81 7.91 -20.86
C ALA A 334 -6.09 8.69 -20.55
N VAL A 335 -6.13 9.34 -19.37
CA VAL A 335 -7.15 10.34 -18.99
C VAL A 335 -6.47 11.69 -18.81
N SER A 336 -7.08 12.75 -19.33
CA SER A 336 -6.65 14.13 -19.09
C SER A 336 -7.41 14.74 -17.92
N ALA A 337 -6.75 15.59 -17.12
CA ALA A 337 -7.42 16.32 -16.05
C ALA A 337 -8.45 17.34 -16.62
N ALA A 338 -8.10 18.00 -17.72
CA ALA A 338 -8.97 18.96 -18.40
C ALA A 338 -10.19 18.28 -19.05
N LYS A 339 -11.38 18.87 -18.86
CA LYS A 339 -12.65 18.38 -19.41
C LYS A 339 -12.58 18.34 -20.94
N GLY A 340 -13.02 17.24 -21.55
CA GLY A 340 -13.02 17.04 -23.01
C GLY A 340 -11.66 16.74 -23.63
N ALA A 341 -10.55 16.94 -22.91
CA ALA A 341 -9.21 16.76 -23.46
C ALA A 341 -8.83 15.29 -23.67
N THR A 342 -9.48 14.35 -22.98
CA THR A 342 -9.30 12.91 -23.24
C THR A 342 -9.86 12.56 -24.61
N SER A 343 -11.13 12.90 -24.84
CA SER A 343 -11.79 12.71 -26.13
C SER A 343 -11.11 13.50 -27.25
N ALA A 344 -10.70 14.74 -27.03
CA ALA A 344 -9.96 15.51 -28.05
C ALA A 344 -8.65 14.83 -28.48
N LYS A 345 -7.92 14.18 -27.56
CA LYS A 345 -6.73 13.39 -27.91
C LYS A 345 -7.10 12.19 -28.78
N GLN A 346 -8.19 11.49 -28.47
CA GLN A 346 -8.64 10.37 -29.30
C GLN A 346 -9.10 10.87 -30.68
N LEU A 347 -9.82 11.99 -30.73
CA LEU A 347 -10.25 12.64 -31.96
C LEU A 347 -9.08 13.00 -32.88
N SER A 348 -7.94 13.40 -32.29
CA SER A 348 -6.73 13.72 -33.05
C SER A 348 -6.16 12.52 -33.83
N LEU A 349 -6.51 11.28 -33.46
CA LEU A 349 -6.11 10.07 -34.17
C LEU A 349 -6.87 9.83 -35.48
N GLY A 350 -7.95 10.59 -35.73
CA GLY A 350 -8.61 10.65 -37.03
C GLY A 350 -9.66 9.61 -37.33
N VAL A 351 -10.11 8.90 -36.30
CA VAL A 351 -11.14 7.86 -36.40
C VAL A 351 -12.15 8.09 -35.28
N SER A 352 -13.44 7.86 -35.56
CA SER A 352 -14.44 7.99 -34.53
C SER A 352 -14.19 6.98 -33.41
N THR A 353 -14.04 7.46 -32.17
CA THR A 353 -13.53 6.63 -31.06
C THR A 353 -14.38 6.79 -29.80
N VAL A 354 -14.88 5.68 -29.28
CA VAL A 354 -15.51 5.61 -27.95
C VAL A 354 -14.53 5.00 -26.96
N ALA A 355 -14.25 5.69 -25.85
CA ALA A 355 -13.28 5.26 -24.84
C ALA A 355 -13.94 5.03 -23.46
N GLY A 356 -13.62 3.90 -22.82
CA GLY A 356 -14.17 3.51 -21.52
C GLY A 356 -13.34 3.90 -20.28
N HIS A 357 -12.09 4.34 -20.44
CA HIS A 357 -11.16 4.58 -19.30
C HIS A 357 -11.47 5.83 -18.46
N GLY A 358 -12.33 6.73 -18.92
CA GLY A 358 -12.73 7.95 -18.20
C GLY A 358 -14.11 7.84 -17.57
N HIS A 359 -14.32 8.43 -16.39
CA HIS A 359 -15.63 8.47 -15.72
C HIS A 359 -16.42 9.74 -16.00
N ARG A 360 -16.10 10.42 -17.11
CA ARG A 360 -16.78 11.64 -17.54
C ARG A 360 -17.53 11.43 -18.83
N ALA A 361 -18.75 11.94 -18.90
CA ALA A 361 -19.49 12.03 -20.15
C ALA A 361 -18.87 13.15 -21.01
N GLU A 362 -18.26 12.78 -22.13
CA GLU A 362 -17.58 13.69 -23.04
C GLU A 362 -17.91 13.30 -24.48
N LEU A 363 -18.28 14.26 -25.34
CA LEU A 363 -18.44 14.05 -26.78
C LEU A 363 -17.89 15.26 -27.52
N VAL A 364 -16.96 15.03 -28.43
CA VAL A 364 -16.26 16.08 -29.17
C VAL A 364 -16.28 15.71 -30.64
N TRP A 365 -16.56 16.68 -31.51
CA TRP A 365 -16.71 16.50 -32.95
C TRP A 365 -15.59 17.22 -33.69
N ASP A 366 -15.18 16.63 -34.81
CA ASP A 366 -14.27 17.24 -35.78
C ASP A 366 -14.76 16.92 -37.21
N ARG A 367 -14.38 17.76 -38.16
CA ARG A 367 -14.66 17.58 -39.58
C ARG A 367 -13.34 17.62 -40.34
N ARG A 368 -12.92 16.46 -40.83
CA ARG A 368 -11.65 16.30 -41.52
C ARG A 368 -11.80 16.34 -43.03
N MET A 369 -10.94 17.10 -43.69
CA MET A 369 -10.85 17.12 -45.14
C MET A 369 -10.07 15.89 -45.62
N THR A 370 -10.66 15.13 -46.53
CA THR A 370 -10.03 14.02 -47.25
C THR A 370 -10.01 14.32 -48.74
N LYS A 371 -9.36 13.47 -49.53
CA LYS A 371 -9.33 13.60 -51.00
C LYS A 371 -10.73 13.47 -51.61
N ASP A 372 -11.59 12.66 -50.99
CA ASP A 372 -12.89 12.26 -51.52
C ASP A 372 -14.05 13.06 -50.89
N GLY A 373 -13.77 14.02 -50.01
CA GLY A 373 -14.77 14.88 -49.36
C GLY A 373 -14.38 15.29 -47.95
N ALA A 374 -15.35 15.73 -47.15
CA ALA A 374 -15.13 16.00 -45.74
C ALA A 374 -15.78 14.89 -44.90
N LEU A 375 -15.00 14.24 -44.04
CA LEU A 375 -15.47 13.21 -43.12
C LEU A 375 -15.76 13.82 -41.75
N GLN A 376 -16.96 13.57 -41.23
CA GLN A 376 -17.32 13.95 -39.87
C GLN A 376 -16.93 12.81 -38.92
N ILE A 377 -16.16 13.13 -37.89
CA ILE A 377 -15.72 12.17 -36.87
C ILE A 377 -16.01 12.68 -35.47
N PHE A 378 -16.05 11.78 -34.50
CA PHE A 378 -16.23 12.15 -33.10
C PHE A 378 -15.33 11.33 -32.17
N ALA A 379 -15.10 11.84 -30.97
CA ALA A 379 -14.55 11.03 -29.90
C ALA A 379 -15.32 11.30 -28.62
N GLY A 380 -15.54 10.25 -27.84
CA GLY A 380 -16.33 10.40 -26.63
C GLY A 380 -16.23 9.26 -25.64
N SER A 381 -16.84 9.50 -24.48
CA SER A 381 -17.08 8.55 -23.42
C SER A 381 -18.46 8.82 -22.84
N ALA A 382 -19.17 7.77 -22.47
CA ALA A 382 -20.51 7.88 -21.88
C ALA A 382 -20.48 8.25 -20.38
N GLY A 383 -19.30 8.26 -19.76
CA GLY A 383 -19.17 8.27 -18.31
C GLY A 383 -18.87 6.87 -17.78
N THR A 384 -19.51 6.48 -16.67
CA THR A 384 -19.29 5.18 -16.02
C THR A 384 -20.60 4.49 -15.66
N LEU A 385 -20.59 3.16 -15.59
CA LEU A 385 -21.69 2.38 -14.98
C LEU A 385 -21.47 2.14 -13.48
N ALA A 386 -20.30 2.51 -12.94
CA ALA A 386 -20.01 2.38 -11.52
C ALA A 386 -20.92 3.28 -10.67
N LYS A 387 -21.15 2.90 -9.41
CA LYS A 387 -21.87 3.77 -8.46
C LYS A 387 -21.07 5.07 -8.27
N ILE A 388 -21.77 6.20 -8.37
CA ILE A 388 -21.18 7.54 -8.22
C ILE A 388 -21.46 8.17 -6.85
N ASN A 389 -22.01 7.38 -5.91
CA ASN A 389 -22.41 7.83 -4.57
C ASN A 389 -21.26 7.80 -3.53
N GLY A 390 -20.05 7.38 -3.94
CA GLY A 390 -18.87 7.28 -3.07
C GLY A 390 -18.60 5.87 -2.52
N GLU A 391 -19.46 4.88 -2.80
CA GLU A 391 -19.20 3.47 -2.43
C GLU A 391 -18.10 2.82 -3.27
N ILE A 392 -17.88 3.30 -4.49
CA ILE A 392 -16.78 2.84 -5.35
C ILE A 392 -15.60 3.79 -5.16
N PRO A 393 -14.46 3.31 -4.61
CA PRO A 393 -13.31 4.16 -4.35
C PRO A 393 -12.65 4.64 -5.65
N SER A 394 -12.23 5.89 -5.66
CA SER A 394 -11.41 6.48 -6.72
C SER A 394 -9.97 6.66 -6.28
N SER A 395 -9.13 7.19 -7.18
CA SER A 395 -7.79 7.65 -6.86
C SER A 395 -7.73 8.81 -5.85
N LYS A 396 -8.87 9.44 -5.54
CA LYS A 396 -9.02 10.55 -4.58
C LYS A 396 -9.75 10.16 -3.30
N THR A 397 -10.25 8.93 -3.19
CA THR A 397 -10.92 8.46 -1.98
C THR A 397 -9.87 8.15 -0.91
N GLY A 398 -9.92 8.88 0.21
CA GLY A 398 -9.16 8.52 1.41
C GLY A 398 -9.75 7.25 2.03
N VAL A 399 -8.99 6.48 2.80
CA VAL A 399 -9.50 5.31 3.54
C VAL A 399 -9.25 5.57 5.02
N ASN A 400 -10.23 5.27 5.87
CA ASN A 400 -10.04 5.44 7.31
C ASN A 400 -9.17 4.30 7.90
N PRO A 401 -8.63 4.45 9.13
CA PRO A 401 -7.74 3.45 9.73
C PRO A 401 -8.37 2.05 9.90
N SER A 402 -9.69 1.96 10.01
CA SER A 402 -10.44 0.69 10.07
C SER A 402 -10.69 0.04 8.71
N GLY A 403 -10.17 0.61 7.61
CA GLY A 403 -10.41 0.11 6.25
C GLY A 403 -11.77 0.48 5.67
N GLY A 404 -12.52 1.35 6.35
CA GLY A 404 -13.78 1.89 5.87
C GLY A 404 -13.57 3.06 4.91
N LEU A 405 -14.36 3.11 3.85
CA LEU A 405 -14.44 4.28 2.98
C LEU A 405 -15.11 5.43 3.73
N PRO A 406 -14.57 6.67 3.69
CA PRO A 406 -15.19 7.83 4.31
C PRO A 406 -16.53 8.08 3.62
N TYR A 407 -17.61 8.04 4.40
CA TYR A 407 -18.95 8.35 3.95
C TYR A 407 -19.11 9.85 3.71
N ARG A 408 -18.47 10.39 2.67
CA ARG A 408 -18.85 11.68 2.09
C ARG A 408 -19.47 11.42 0.74
N LYS A 409 -20.80 11.31 0.73
CA LYS A 409 -21.60 11.29 -0.51
C LYS A 409 -21.20 12.49 -1.37
N GLY A 410 -20.90 12.24 -2.65
CA GLY A 410 -20.67 13.30 -3.66
C GLY A 410 -19.24 13.86 -3.77
N THR A 411 -18.21 13.16 -3.30
CA THR A 411 -16.81 13.57 -3.50
C THR A 411 -16.32 13.40 -4.95
N GLU A 412 -16.89 12.44 -5.67
CA GLU A 412 -16.59 12.19 -7.08
C GLU A 412 -17.44 13.07 -8.01
N THR A 413 -16.81 13.62 -9.05
CA THR A 413 -17.52 14.37 -10.12
C THR A 413 -17.84 13.48 -11.33
N TRP A 414 -18.07 12.19 -11.10
CA TRP A 414 -18.34 11.21 -12.16
C TRP A 414 -19.75 11.41 -12.73
N GLN A 415 -19.94 11.03 -14.00
CA GLN A 415 -21.28 10.97 -14.60
C GLN A 415 -21.61 9.51 -14.91
N GLN A 416 -22.81 9.07 -14.52
CA GLN A 416 -23.35 7.82 -15.03
C GLN A 416 -24.01 8.05 -16.38
N GLY A 417 -23.83 7.11 -17.29
CA GLY A 417 -24.41 7.21 -18.61
C GLY A 417 -24.04 6.06 -19.53
N ILE A 418 -24.81 5.95 -20.59
CA ILE A 418 -24.55 5.06 -21.73
C ILE A 418 -24.50 5.88 -23.02
N MET A 419 -23.96 5.30 -24.09
CA MET A 419 -23.97 5.93 -25.40
C MET A 419 -24.71 5.02 -26.36
N VAL A 420 -25.76 5.55 -26.99
CA VAL A 420 -26.50 4.88 -28.07
C VAL A 420 -25.93 5.41 -29.37
N ILE A 421 -25.50 4.53 -30.27
CA ILE A 421 -24.83 4.93 -31.50
C ILE A 421 -25.53 4.26 -32.67
N HIS A 422 -26.05 5.08 -33.59
CA HIS A 422 -26.51 4.61 -34.88
C HIS A 422 -25.34 4.69 -35.87
N TYR A 423 -25.05 3.63 -36.62
CA TYR A 423 -23.92 3.61 -37.54
C TYR A 423 -24.22 2.76 -38.77
N GLU A 424 -23.53 3.07 -39.88
CA GLU A 424 -23.58 2.28 -41.11
C GLU A 424 -22.78 0.99 -40.92
N HIS A 425 -23.36 -0.17 -41.26
CA HIS A 425 -22.62 -1.44 -41.19
C HIS A 425 -21.48 -1.50 -42.22
N GLU A 426 -21.74 -1.01 -43.44
CA GLU A 426 -20.73 -0.79 -44.47
C GLU A 426 -20.56 0.71 -44.65
N GLY A 427 -19.39 1.26 -44.30
CA GLY A 427 -19.12 2.69 -44.39
C GLY A 427 -18.36 3.22 -43.18
N PHE A 428 -18.35 4.56 -43.07
CA PHE A 428 -17.57 5.29 -42.06
C PHE A 428 -18.44 6.06 -41.07
N ASN A 429 -19.74 6.24 -41.36
CA ASN A 429 -20.56 7.17 -40.60
C ASN A 429 -21.12 6.55 -39.32
N ALA A 430 -21.14 7.35 -38.26
CA ALA A 430 -21.72 7.02 -36.97
C ALA A 430 -22.26 8.27 -36.27
N TYR A 431 -23.37 8.09 -35.56
CA TYR A 431 -24.19 9.12 -34.94
C TYR A 431 -24.39 8.77 -33.46
N PRO A 432 -23.51 9.25 -32.57
CA PRO A 432 -23.56 8.97 -31.15
C PRO A 432 -24.55 9.88 -30.42
N HIS A 433 -25.22 9.31 -29.43
CA HIS A 433 -26.07 10.00 -28.49
C HIS A 433 -25.74 9.56 -27.06
N ILE A 434 -25.21 10.47 -26.24
CA ILE A 434 -25.00 10.20 -24.82
C ILE A 434 -26.35 10.26 -24.11
N VAL A 435 -26.62 9.22 -23.33
CA VAL A 435 -27.80 9.11 -22.47
C VAL A 435 -27.31 9.14 -21.02
N PRO A 436 -27.42 10.29 -20.33
CA PRO A 436 -27.11 10.37 -18.92
C PRO A 436 -28.06 9.49 -18.09
N ILE A 437 -27.53 8.88 -17.05
CA ILE A 437 -28.30 8.18 -16.03
C ILE A 437 -28.17 9.00 -14.74
N ASN A 438 -29.29 9.37 -14.13
CA ASN A 438 -29.31 10.09 -12.87
C ASN A 438 -30.25 9.37 -11.89
N GLU A 439 -29.72 8.97 -10.73
CA GLU A 439 -30.47 8.25 -9.69
C GLU A 439 -31.26 7.04 -10.23
N GLY A 440 -30.66 6.30 -11.17
CA GLY A 440 -31.28 5.13 -11.79
C GLY A 440 -32.31 5.44 -12.89
N GLU A 441 -32.43 6.70 -13.29
CA GLU A 441 -33.34 7.15 -14.36
C GLU A 441 -32.60 7.66 -15.59
N ALA A 442 -33.14 7.37 -16.77
CA ALA A 442 -32.64 7.86 -18.05
C ALA A 442 -33.78 8.30 -18.97
N TYR A 443 -33.52 9.27 -19.84
CA TYR A 443 -34.46 9.69 -20.87
C TYR A 443 -33.83 9.50 -22.24
N LEU A 444 -34.52 8.77 -23.12
CA LEU A 444 -34.09 8.53 -24.49
C LEU A 444 -35.30 8.66 -25.42
N HIS A 445 -35.18 9.55 -26.42
CA HIS A 445 -36.24 9.84 -27.41
C HIS A 445 -37.62 10.16 -26.78
N GLY A 446 -37.61 10.95 -25.69
CA GLY A 446 -38.84 11.35 -24.98
C GLY A 446 -39.47 10.25 -24.12
N LYS A 447 -38.87 9.05 -24.05
CA LYS A 447 -39.29 7.98 -23.14
C LYS A 447 -38.40 7.97 -21.89
N ARG A 448 -39.05 7.83 -20.73
CA ARG A 448 -38.38 7.63 -19.44
C ARG A 448 -38.10 6.14 -19.22
N PHE A 449 -36.90 5.84 -18.75
CA PHE A 449 -36.45 4.52 -18.33
C PHE A 449 -36.02 4.60 -16.87
N GLN A 450 -36.36 3.59 -16.08
CA GLN A 450 -36.05 3.51 -14.66
C GLN A 450 -35.46 2.12 -14.37
N SER A 451 -34.43 2.06 -13.53
CA SER A 451 -33.83 0.81 -13.08
C SER A 451 -34.88 -0.05 -12.38
N SER A 452 -34.97 -1.32 -12.78
CA SER A 452 -35.79 -2.34 -12.13
C SER A 452 -34.99 -3.21 -11.16
N VAL A 453 -33.70 -2.92 -10.99
CA VAL A 453 -32.78 -3.72 -10.19
C VAL A 453 -32.07 -2.85 -9.14
N ASP A 454 -31.70 -3.50 -8.04
CA ASP A 454 -31.01 -2.94 -6.91
C ASP A 454 -29.54 -2.64 -7.22
N SER A 455 -28.81 -2.22 -6.20
CA SER A 455 -27.41 -1.81 -6.32
C SER A 455 -26.44 -2.95 -6.68
N ASN A 456 -26.91 -4.20 -6.66
CA ASN A 456 -26.18 -5.43 -7.00
C ASN A 456 -26.69 -6.08 -8.30
N GLY A 457 -27.70 -5.49 -8.95
CA GLY A 457 -28.33 -6.06 -10.13
C GLY A 457 -29.39 -7.12 -9.84
N CYS A 458 -29.86 -7.23 -8.60
CA CYS A 458 -31.00 -8.09 -8.22
C CYS A 458 -32.31 -7.35 -8.46
N ASP A 459 -33.37 -8.04 -8.88
CA ASP A 459 -34.69 -7.42 -9.08
C ASP A 459 -35.18 -6.70 -7.81
N LEU A 460 -35.72 -5.48 -7.97
CA LEU A 460 -36.28 -4.63 -6.91
C LEU A 460 -37.65 -5.09 -6.42
#